data_AF-A0A7K0SN90-F1
#
_entry.id   AF-A0A7K0SN90-F1
#
_cell.length_a   1.000
_cell.length_b   1.000
_cell.length_c   1.000
_cell.angle_alpha   90.00
_cell.angle_beta   90.00
_cell.angle_gamma   90.00
#
_symmetry.space_group_name_H-M   'P 1'
#
loop_
_entity.id
_entity.type
_entity.pdbx_description
1 polymer ?
#
loop_
_entity_poly.entity_id
_entity_poly.type
_entity_poly.pdbx_seq_one_letter_code
_entity_poly.pdbx_strand_id
1 'polypeptide(L)'
;LGSTYEFVTLTDDVAARLEGKSSLGRLGLLTHSTAGFVDPGFKGHVTLELSNVATLPIKLWPGMKIGQLCFFKLTSPSEHPYGSEKYSSRYQGQRGPTASRSYKNFYRTDVGSAPLEN
;
A
#
# COMPACT_ATOMS: atom_id res chain seq x y z
N LEU A 1 -8.37 -4.26 -7.42
CA LEU A 1 -7.92 -4.10 -6.01
C LEU A 1 -8.48 -5.25 -5.18
N GLY A 2 -7.68 -5.82 -4.29
CA GLY A 2 -8.10 -6.76 -3.25
C GLY A 2 -7.79 -6.21 -1.86
N SER A 3 -8.09 -6.95 -0.80
CA SER A 3 -7.71 -6.56 0.56
C SER A 3 -7.36 -7.78 1.40
N THR A 4 -6.46 -7.60 2.38
CA THR A 4 -6.17 -8.64 3.37
C THR A 4 -7.41 -8.93 4.21
N TYR A 5 -7.52 -10.18 4.67
CA TYR A 5 -8.52 -10.52 5.67
C TYR A 5 -8.15 -9.94 7.03
N GLU A 6 -6.85 -9.94 7.32
CA GLU A 6 -6.25 -9.44 8.55
C GLU A 6 -6.40 -7.92 8.68
N PHE A 7 -6.72 -7.49 9.90
CA PHE A 7 -6.63 -6.09 10.34
C PHE A 7 -5.29 -5.88 11.04
N VAL A 8 -4.39 -5.11 10.42
CA VAL A 8 -3.03 -4.88 10.91
C VAL A 8 -2.99 -3.61 11.72
N THR A 9 -2.34 -3.64 12.89
CA THR A 9 -1.99 -2.46 13.68
C THR A 9 -0.49 -2.47 13.93
N LEU A 10 0.20 -1.40 13.52
CA LEU A 10 1.62 -1.21 13.79
C LEU A 10 1.83 -0.20 14.92
N THR A 11 2.86 -0.41 15.72
CA THR A 11 3.37 0.60 16.66
C THR A 11 4.13 1.69 15.91
N ASP A 12 4.45 2.78 16.60
CA ASP A 12 5.09 3.96 15.99
C ASP A 12 6.57 3.72 15.65
N ASP A 13 7.16 2.61 16.09
CA ASP A 13 8.56 2.22 15.89
C ASP A 13 8.73 1.00 14.97
N VAL A 14 7.67 0.59 14.26
CA VAL A 14 7.68 -0.55 13.33
C VAL A 14 7.04 -0.15 12.00
N ALA A 15 7.74 -0.39 10.90
CA ALA A 15 7.17 -0.39 9.56
C ALA A 15 7.02 -1.83 9.07
N ALA A 16 6.11 -2.08 8.12
CA ALA A 16 6.01 -3.37 7.46
C ALA A 16 6.02 -3.23 5.95
N ARG A 17 6.37 -4.31 5.24
CA ARG A 17 6.24 -4.39 3.79
C ARG A 17 5.36 -5.58 3.42
N LEU A 18 4.39 -5.33 2.55
CA LEU A 18 3.62 -6.39 1.92
C LEU A 18 4.43 -6.97 0.76
N GLU A 19 4.65 -8.28 0.81
CA GLU A 19 5.35 -9.03 -0.23
C GLU A 19 4.43 -10.07 -0.85
N GLY A 20 4.65 -10.33 -2.14
CA GLY A 20 4.04 -11.46 -2.83
C GLY A 20 4.59 -12.81 -2.37
N LYS A 21 3.93 -13.89 -2.78
CA LYS A 21 4.41 -15.26 -2.58
C LYS A 21 5.04 -15.79 -3.86
N SER A 22 6.20 -16.42 -3.75
CA SER A 22 6.88 -17.04 -4.91
C SER A 22 5.98 -18.03 -5.65
N SER A 23 5.18 -18.82 -4.93
CA SER A 23 4.24 -19.78 -5.52
C SER A 23 3.18 -19.12 -6.42
N LEU A 24 2.72 -17.91 -6.08
CA LEU A 24 1.75 -17.17 -6.88
C LEU A 24 2.43 -16.40 -8.02
N GLY A 25 3.62 -15.86 -7.78
CA GLY A 25 4.44 -15.23 -8.82
C GLY A 25 4.77 -16.19 -9.96
N ARG A 26 5.04 -17.48 -9.66
CA ARG A 26 5.25 -18.53 -10.67
C ARG A 26 4.02 -18.85 -11.53
N LEU A 27 2.83 -18.48 -11.07
CA LEU A 27 1.58 -18.58 -11.84
C LEU A 27 1.27 -17.28 -12.60
N GLY A 28 2.13 -16.27 -12.55
CA GLY A 28 1.89 -14.96 -13.16
C GLY A 28 0.96 -14.06 -12.34
N LEU A 29 0.69 -14.37 -11.06
CA LEU A 29 -0.04 -13.47 -10.17
C LEU A 29 0.94 -12.59 -9.39
N LEU A 30 0.91 -11.29 -9.69
CA LEU A 30 1.69 -10.28 -8.97
C LEU A 30 0.82 -9.69 -7.86
N THR A 31 1.34 -9.73 -6.63
CA THR A 31 0.81 -8.96 -5.50
C THR A 31 1.73 -7.77 -5.33
N HIS A 32 1.29 -6.62 -5.81
CA HIS A 32 2.08 -5.40 -5.81
C HIS A 32 1.65 -4.50 -4.65
N SER A 33 2.62 -3.74 -4.13
CA SER A 33 2.42 -2.61 -3.23
C SER A 33 3.28 -1.48 -3.78
N THR A 34 2.74 -0.71 -4.75
CA THR A 34 3.50 0.42 -5.33
C THR A 34 3.86 1.45 -4.27
N ALA A 35 2.99 1.61 -3.26
CA ALA A 35 3.36 2.15 -1.97
C ALA A 35 4.09 1.06 -1.16
N GLY A 36 5.42 1.11 -1.12
CA GLY A 36 6.26 0.01 -0.66
C GLY A 36 6.19 -0.34 0.84
N PHE A 37 5.59 0.49 1.68
CA PHE A 37 5.52 0.28 3.13
C PHE A 37 4.10 0.46 3.68
N VAL A 38 3.82 -0.31 4.73
CA VAL A 38 2.78 -0.05 5.72
C VAL A 38 3.45 0.79 6.82
N ASP A 39 3.01 2.04 6.94
CA ASP A 39 3.65 3.03 7.80
C ASP A 39 3.48 2.74 9.31
N PRO A 40 4.42 3.15 10.17
CA PRO A 40 4.28 3.09 11.62
C PRO A 40 3.01 3.81 12.09
N GLY A 41 2.30 3.21 13.06
CA GLY A 41 1.00 3.70 13.54
C GLY A 41 -0.20 3.38 12.64
N PHE A 42 -0.01 2.71 11.49
CA PHE A 42 -1.11 2.28 10.63
C PHE A 42 -2.05 1.29 11.35
N LYS A 43 -3.36 1.45 11.12
CA LYS A 43 -4.43 0.56 11.59
C LYS A 43 -5.39 0.32 10.43
N GLY A 44 -5.46 -0.89 9.88
CA GLY A 44 -6.30 -1.13 8.71
C GLY A 44 -6.19 -2.54 8.14
N HIS A 45 -7.12 -2.90 7.26
CA HIS A 45 -6.83 -3.94 6.27
C HIS A 45 -5.85 -3.36 5.24
N VAL A 46 -4.93 -4.16 4.72
CA VAL A 46 -4.01 -3.69 3.67
C VAL A 46 -4.69 -3.85 2.32
N THR A 47 -4.62 -2.82 1.47
CA THR A 47 -5.09 -2.87 0.08
C THR A 47 -4.07 -3.62 -0.77
N LEU A 48 -4.54 -4.55 -1.60
CA LEU A 48 -3.73 -5.35 -2.51
C LEU A 48 -3.90 -4.87 -3.95
N GLU A 49 -2.79 -4.59 -4.62
CA GLU A 49 -2.76 -4.35 -6.07
C GLU A 49 -2.44 -5.70 -6.75
N LEU A 50 -3.48 -6.36 -7.27
CA LEU A 50 -3.35 -7.69 -7.87
C LEU A 50 -3.35 -7.57 -9.40
N SER A 51 -2.32 -8.11 -10.04
CA SER A 51 -2.18 -8.15 -11.50
C SER A 51 -1.97 -9.58 -11.97
N ASN A 52 -2.77 -10.02 -12.94
CA ASN A 52 -2.53 -11.25 -13.67
C ASN A 52 -1.72 -10.93 -14.92
N VAL A 53 -0.48 -11.42 -14.98
CA VAL A 53 0.41 -11.29 -16.15
C VAL A 53 0.59 -12.61 -16.91
N ALA A 54 -0.18 -13.64 -16.56
CA ALA A 54 -0.25 -14.88 -17.31
C ALA A 54 -1.23 -14.77 -18.50
N THR A 55 -1.20 -15.78 -19.38
CA THR A 55 -2.13 -15.91 -20.51
C THR A 55 -3.47 -16.57 -20.14
N LEU A 56 -3.60 -17.08 -18.90
CA LEU A 56 -4.78 -17.78 -18.42
C LEU A 56 -5.42 -17.04 -17.23
N PRO A 57 -6.75 -17.10 -17.07
CA PRO A 57 -7.41 -16.58 -15.88
C PRO A 57 -6.95 -17.30 -14.61
N ILE A 58 -6.79 -16.55 -13.51
CA ILE A 58 -6.42 -17.09 -12.19
C ILE A 58 -7.61 -16.94 -11.26
N LYS A 59 -8.07 -18.06 -10.69
CA LYS A 59 -9.13 -18.05 -9.69
C LYS A 59 -8.57 -17.67 -8.32
N LEU A 60 -9.07 -16.57 -7.76
CA LEU A 60 -8.76 -16.14 -6.40
C LEU A 60 -9.85 -16.60 -5.45
N TRP A 61 -9.45 -17.15 -4.30
CA TRP A 61 -10.36 -17.65 -3.28
C TRP A 61 -10.27 -16.77 -2.03
N PRO A 62 -11.37 -16.18 -1.54
CA PRO A 62 -11.37 -15.51 -0.25
C PRO A 62 -10.81 -16.42 0.86
N GLY A 63 -9.85 -15.91 1.64
CA GLY A 63 -9.15 -16.68 2.68
C GLY A 63 -7.88 -17.41 2.22
N MET A 64 -7.56 -17.43 0.92
CA MET A 64 -6.26 -17.97 0.47
C MET A 64 -5.09 -17.09 0.93
N LYS A 65 -3.93 -17.69 1.18
CA LYS A 65 -2.69 -16.95 1.44
C LYS A 65 -2.26 -16.22 0.16
N ILE A 66 -2.42 -14.91 0.13
CA ILE A 66 -2.15 -14.06 -1.04
C ILE A 66 -0.78 -13.37 -1.01
N GLY A 67 -0.24 -13.16 0.19
CA GLY A 67 1.02 -12.44 0.42
C GLY A 67 1.65 -12.81 1.75
N GLN A 68 2.59 -11.99 2.19
CA GLN A 68 3.23 -12.04 3.50
C GLN A 68 3.65 -10.63 3.93
N LEU A 69 3.75 -10.40 5.25
CA LEU A 69 4.25 -9.15 5.81
C LEU A 69 5.65 -9.37 6.37
N CYS A 70 6.57 -8.48 6.00
CA CYS A 70 7.91 -8.38 6.59
C CYS A 70 7.92 -7.15 7.51
N PHE A 71 8.33 -7.31 8.77
CA PHE A 71 8.36 -6.21 9.75
C PHE A 71 9.78 -5.70 9.95
N PHE A 72 9.92 -4.38 10.08
CA PHE A 72 11.18 -3.68 10.22
C PHE A 72 11.11 -2.75 11.43
N LYS A 73 12.05 -2.92 12.36
CA LYS A 73 12.26 -1.99 13.47
C LYS A 73 12.82 -0.68 12.91
N LEU A 74 12.22 0.45 13.27
CA LEU A 74 12.80 1.76 12.97
C LEU A 74 13.99 2.06 13.89
N THR A 75 14.86 2.97 13.46
CA THR A 75 15.98 3.46 14.28
C THR A 75 15.50 4.27 15.49
N SER A 76 14.32 4.87 15.40
CA SER A 76 13.60 5.54 16.49
C SER A 76 12.10 5.57 16.18
N PRO A 77 11.21 5.76 17.18
CA PRO A 77 9.79 5.95 16.92
C PRO A 77 9.52 7.14 15.98
N SER A 78 8.53 7.02 15.10
CA SER A 78 8.10 8.10 14.21
C SER A 78 7.54 9.27 15.02
N GLU A 79 8.04 10.49 14.76
CA GLU A 79 7.54 11.71 15.39
C GLU A 79 6.07 12.00 14.99
N HIS A 80 5.71 11.65 13.75
CA HIS A 80 4.37 11.84 13.20
C HIS A 80 3.91 10.51 12.56
N PRO A 81 3.40 9.57 13.37
CA PRO A 81 2.94 8.28 12.87
C PRO A 81 1.72 8.43 11.96
N TYR A 82 1.41 7.37 11.22
CA TYR A 82 0.27 7.31 10.33
C TYR A 82 -1.04 7.55 11.10
N GLY A 83 -1.90 8.41 10.56
CA GLY A 83 -3.12 8.87 11.20
C GLY A 83 -2.95 10.13 12.05
N SER A 84 -1.73 10.61 12.27
CA SER A 84 -1.52 11.93 12.86
C SER A 84 -2.03 13.04 11.95
N GLU A 85 -2.50 14.13 12.54
CA GLU A 85 -3.05 15.29 11.81
C GLU A 85 -2.02 15.87 10.83
N LYS A 86 -0.76 15.98 11.26
CA LYS A 86 0.36 16.50 10.46
C LYS A 86 0.73 15.60 9.29
N TYR A 87 0.67 14.27 9.44
CA TYR A 87 0.91 13.35 8.32
C TYR A 87 -0.23 13.39 7.29
N SER A 88 -1.44 13.81 7.69
CA SER A 88 -2.61 13.93 6.80
C SER A 88 -2.93 12.62 6.06
N SER A 89 -2.83 11.51 6.80
CA SER A 89 -3.04 10.15 6.28
C SER A 89 -4.43 9.98 5.67
N ARG A 90 -4.49 9.29 4.53
CA ARG A 90 -5.73 9.15 3.75
C ARG A 90 -6.52 7.89 4.06
N TYR A 91 -5.92 6.87 4.67
CA TYR A 91 -6.49 5.52 4.72
C TYR A 91 -6.50 4.88 6.13
N GLN A 92 -6.33 5.70 7.18
CA GLN A 92 -6.35 5.20 8.55
C GLN A 92 -7.71 4.57 8.89
N GLY A 93 -7.70 3.38 9.47
CA GLY A 93 -8.90 2.62 9.84
C GLY A 93 -9.61 1.90 8.70
N GLN A 94 -9.05 1.81 7.49
CA GLN A 94 -9.78 1.27 6.35
C GLN A 94 -10.26 -0.19 6.53
N ARG A 95 -11.48 -0.47 6.03
CA ARG A 95 -12.18 -1.78 6.09
C ARG A 95 -12.39 -2.36 4.70
N GLY A 96 -11.29 -2.66 4.01
CA GLY A 96 -11.27 -3.18 2.65
C GLY A 96 -10.43 -2.32 1.70
N PRO A 97 -10.57 -2.54 0.38
CA PRO A 97 -9.78 -1.84 -0.62
C PRO A 97 -10.35 -0.44 -0.90
N THR A 98 -10.10 0.51 0.00
CA THR A 98 -10.55 1.90 -0.18
C THR A 98 -10.04 2.44 -1.52
N ALA A 99 -10.94 3.02 -2.32
CA ALA A 99 -10.57 3.67 -3.57
C ALA A 99 -9.58 4.83 -3.32
N SER A 100 -8.79 5.14 -4.34
CA SER A 100 -7.78 6.19 -4.25
C SER A 100 -8.37 7.53 -3.79
N ARG A 101 -7.65 8.18 -2.87
CA ARG A 101 -7.90 9.53 -2.39
C ARG A 101 -6.80 10.50 -2.83
N SER A 102 -6.11 10.20 -3.93
CA SER A 102 -5.02 11.04 -4.47
C SER A 102 -5.48 12.47 -4.78
N TYR A 103 -6.76 12.69 -5.04
CA TYR A 103 -7.35 14.02 -5.21
C TYR A 103 -7.29 14.89 -3.94
N LYS A 104 -7.24 14.29 -2.74
CA LYS A 104 -7.09 15.04 -1.48
C LYS A 104 -5.68 15.59 -1.37
N ASN A 105 -5.56 16.92 -1.23
CA ASN A 105 -4.27 17.61 -1.22
C ASN A 105 -3.46 17.31 -2.50
N PHE A 106 -4.13 17.13 -3.63
CA PHE A 106 -3.47 17.03 -4.92
C PHE A 106 -2.76 18.36 -5.21
N TYR A 107 -1.47 18.28 -5.48
CA TYR A 107 -0.64 19.42 -5.82
C TYR A 107 -0.02 19.17 -7.19
N ARG A 108 -0.06 20.19 -8.04
CA ARG A 108 0.61 20.21 -9.34
C ARG A 108 1.50 21.43 -9.39
N THR A 109 2.81 21.22 -9.47
CA THR A 109 3.77 22.30 -9.75
C THR A 109 3.45 22.88 -11.13
N ASP A 110 3.39 24.20 -11.22
CA ASP A 110 3.37 24.87 -12.50
C ASP A 110 4.77 24.75 -13.13
N VAL A 111 4.83 24.08 -14.28
CA VAL A 111 6.09 23.88 -15.03
C VAL A 111 6.28 24.92 -16.14
N GLY A 112 5.40 25.91 -16.23
CA GLY A 112 5.36 26.87 -17.32
C GLY A 112 4.80 26.26 -18.60
N SER A 113 3.94 27.00 -19.30
CA SER A 113 3.51 26.67 -20.67
C SER A 113 4.12 27.61 -21.70
N ALA A 114 5.00 28.52 -21.28
CA ALA A 114 5.72 29.42 -22.17
C ALA A 114 6.77 28.61 -22.95
N PRO A 115 6.87 28.80 -24.27
CA PRO A 115 8.00 28.31 -25.04
C PRO A 115 9.30 28.80 -24.39
N LEU A 116 10.34 27.97 -24.39
CA LEU A 116 11.69 28.45 -24.08
C LEU A 116 12.01 29.55 -25.11
N GLU A 117 12.28 30.78 -24.66
CA GLU A 117 12.77 31.83 -25.56
C GLU A 117 14.12 31.36 -26.15
N ASN A 118 14.20 31.35 -27.49
CA ASN A 118 15.35 30.90 -28.25
C ASN A 118 16.55 31.85 -28.12
#